data_AF-A0A959YZW2-F1
#
_entry.id   AF-A0A959YZW2-F1
#
_cell.length_a   1.000
_cell.length_b   1.000
_cell.length_c   1.000
_cell.angle_alpha   90.00
_cell.angle_beta   90.00
_cell.angle_gamma   90.00
#
_symmetry.space_group_name_H-M   'P 1'
#
loop_
_entity.id
_entity.type
_entity.pdbx_description
1 polymer ?
#
loop_
_entity_poly.entity_id
_entity_poly.type
_entity_poly.pdbx_seq_one_letter_code
_entity_poly.pdbx_strand_id
1 'polypeptide(L)'
;GSWTDPNGNAHGGSFDAASDPVGIYTYTVVGTAPCPDAQATVTVSVAAAVNAGQDGSVTVCDDSAPLPLFAQLGGTPDAGGTWTDPNGNAHGGSFDPATDPVGAYTYLVAALAPCSPDQATVTVSL
;
A
#
# COMPACT_ATOMS: atom_id res chain seq x y z
N GLY A 1 11.15 33.48 -4.16
CA GLY A 1 9.74 33.38 -3.81
C GLY A 1 9.61 32.62 -2.50
N SER A 2 8.40 32.46 -2.00
CA SER A 2 8.09 31.80 -0.73
C SER A 2 6.96 30.80 -0.91
N TRP A 3 7.03 29.67 -0.19
CA TRP A 3 5.96 28.69 -0.15
C TRP A 3 4.97 28.99 0.98
N THR A 4 3.71 28.68 0.71
CA THR A 4 2.61 28.72 1.67
C THR A 4 1.89 27.37 1.63
N ASP A 5 1.62 26.81 2.81
CA ASP A 5 0.91 25.54 2.98
C ASP A 5 -0.61 25.70 2.70
N PRO A 6 -1.37 24.59 2.65
CA PRO A 6 -2.82 24.61 2.45
C PRO A 6 -3.62 25.36 3.52
N ASN A 7 -3.04 25.57 4.70
CA ASN A 7 -3.64 26.31 5.81
C ASN A 7 -3.25 27.81 5.80
N GLY A 8 -2.42 28.24 4.84
CA GLY A 8 -1.96 29.61 4.69
C GLY A 8 -0.70 29.97 5.49
N ASN A 9 -0.01 29.00 6.09
CA ASN A 9 1.24 29.25 6.81
C ASN A 9 2.45 29.23 5.88
N ALA A 10 3.51 29.95 6.22
CA ALA A 10 4.77 29.86 5.50
C ALA A 10 5.35 28.43 5.59
N HIS A 11 5.78 27.88 4.46
CA HIS A 11 6.30 26.52 4.36
C HIS A 11 7.68 26.50 3.69
N GLY A 12 8.41 25.41 3.90
CA GLY A 12 9.69 25.17 3.24
C GLY A 12 9.53 24.77 1.77
N GLY A 13 10.64 24.46 1.11
CA GLY A 13 10.61 23.84 -0.23
C GLY A 13 10.51 22.30 -0.18
N SER A 14 10.37 21.71 1.01
CA SER A 14 10.38 20.27 1.23
C SER A 14 9.09 19.87 1.95
N PHE A 15 8.43 18.82 1.45
CA PHE A 15 7.21 18.27 2.01
C PHE A 15 7.52 16.97 2.77
N ASP A 16 7.12 16.89 4.03
CA ASP A 16 7.15 15.67 4.83
C ASP A 16 5.76 15.03 4.91
N ALA A 17 5.59 13.89 4.27
CA ALA A 17 4.30 13.18 4.20
C ALA A 17 3.75 12.73 5.56
N ALA A 18 4.59 12.67 6.61
CA ALA A 18 4.17 12.28 7.95
C ALA A 18 3.61 13.43 8.79
N SER A 19 4.02 14.68 8.51
CA SER A 19 3.68 15.84 9.35
C SER A 19 2.97 16.96 8.61
N ASP A 20 3.21 17.10 7.31
CA ASP A 20 2.71 18.23 6.53
C ASP A 20 1.27 17.99 6.04
N PRO A 21 0.41 19.01 6.06
CA PRO A 21 -0.97 18.88 5.64
C PRO A 21 -1.08 18.59 4.14
N VAL A 22 -1.95 17.66 3.75
CA VAL A 22 -2.33 17.48 2.34
C VAL A 22 -3.13 18.67 1.84
N GLY A 23 -3.02 19.00 0.55
CA GLY A 23 -3.75 20.09 -0.07
C GLY A 23 -2.92 20.89 -1.06
N ILE A 24 -3.33 22.13 -1.33
CA ILE A 24 -2.68 23.02 -2.30
C ILE A 24 -1.60 23.84 -1.61
N TYR A 25 -0.36 23.68 -2.07
CA TYR A 25 0.78 24.51 -1.72
C TYR A 25 0.99 25.58 -2.77
N THR A 26 1.23 26.82 -2.34
CA THR A 26 1.38 27.97 -3.24
C THR A 26 2.78 28.58 -3.13
N TYR A 27 3.50 28.67 -4.24
CA TYR A 27 4.75 29.39 -4.36
C TYR A 27 4.50 30.78 -4.92
N THR A 28 4.87 31.82 -4.17
CA THR A 28 4.68 33.22 -4.57
C THR A 28 6.03 33.90 -4.83
N VAL A 29 6.15 34.59 -5.96
CA VAL A 29 7.26 35.50 -6.27
C VAL A 29 6.70 36.91 -6.26
N VAL A 30 7.16 37.71 -5.30
CA VAL A 30 6.74 39.12 -5.17
C VAL A 30 7.29 39.92 -6.35
N GLY A 31 6.41 40.60 -7.05
CA GLY A 31 6.74 41.47 -8.16
C GLY A 31 7.28 42.83 -7.68
N THR A 32 8.20 43.40 -8.43
CA THR A 32 8.63 44.79 -8.21
C THR A 32 7.84 45.71 -9.13
N ALA A 33 7.27 46.78 -8.58
CA ALA A 33 6.45 47.72 -9.34
C ALA A 33 7.13 48.16 -10.65
N PRO A 34 6.41 48.13 -11.79
CA PRO A 34 4.95 47.94 -11.94
C PRO A 34 4.50 46.47 -12.07
N CYS A 35 5.39 45.49 -11.94
CA CYS A 35 5.06 44.09 -12.11
C CYS A 35 4.25 43.56 -10.90
N PRO A 36 3.11 42.88 -11.13
CA PRO A 36 2.39 42.20 -10.06
C PRO A 36 3.14 40.93 -9.61
N ASP A 37 2.71 40.37 -8.49
CA ASP A 37 3.18 39.07 -8.00
C ASP A 37 2.81 37.95 -8.97
N ALA A 38 3.67 36.93 -9.03
CA ALA A 38 3.42 35.70 -9.77
C ALA A 38 3.30 34.52 -8.80
N GLN A 39 2.39 33.59 -9.08
CA GLN A 39 2.16 32.42 -8.25
C GLN A 39 2.16 31.12 -9.06
N ALA A 40 2.60 30.03 -8.44
CA ALA A 40 2.45 28.67 -8.92
C ALA A 40 1.89 27.79 -7.80
N THR A 41 1.04 26.82 -8.14
CA THR A 41 0.41 25.93 -7.16
C THR A 41 0.83 24.48 -7.39
N VAL A 42 0.94 23.73 -6.31
CA VAL A 42 1.21 22.28 -6.30
C VAL A 42 0.15 21.62 -5.43
N THR A 43 -0.60 20.68 -5.99
CA THR A 43 -1.56 19.87 -5.22
C THR A 43 -0.84 18.64 -4.70
N VAL A 44 -0.83 18.49 -3.37
CA VAL A 44 -0.24 17.34 -2.68
C VAL A 44 -1.34 16.47 -2.10
N SER A 45 -1.31 15.18 -2.44
CA SER A 45 -2.10 14.14 -1.81
C SER A 45 -1.17 13.05 -1.26
N VAL A 46 -1.58 12.45 -0.14
CA VAL A 46 -0.89 11.30 0.45
C VAL A 46 -1.87 10.13 0.41
N ALA A 47 -1.48 9.05 -0.27
CA ALA A 47 -2.20 7.79 -0.25
C ALA A 47 -1.63 6.91 0.88
N ALA A 48 -2.49 6.20 1.60
CA ALA A 48 -2.04 5.26 2.61
C ALA A 48 -1.35 4.07 1.92
N ALA A 49 -0.19 3.65 2.45
CA ALA A 49 0.42 2.40 2.03
C ALA A 49 -0.52 1.24 2.43
N VAL A 50 -0.68 0.29 1.51
CA VAL A 50 -1.37 -0.97 1.79
C VAL A 50 -0.41 -1.93 2.49
N ASN A 51 -0.95 -2.86 3.27
CA ASN A 51 -0.19 -3.82 4.05
C ASN A 51 -0.71 -5.23 3.79
N ALA A 52 0.09 -6.07 3.14
CA ALA A 52 -0.26 -7.47 2.90
C ALA A 52 0.04 -8.39 4.10
N GLY A 53 0.64 -7.85 5.16
CA GLY A 53 1.07 -8.59 6.34
C GLY A 53 2.49 -9.13 6.20
N GLN A 54 2.82 -10.10 7.05
CA GLN A 54 4.10 -10.80 7.00
C GLN A 54 3.92 -12.21 6.45
N ASP A 55 4.97 -12.71 5.82
CA ASP A 55 5.00 -14.08 5.33
C ASP A 55 4.72 -15.08 6.45
N GLY A 56 3.99 -16.13 6.08
CA GLY A 56 3.59 -17.23 6.92
C GLY A 56 4.06 -18.58 6.40
N SER A 57 4.02 -19.59 7.25
CA SER A 57 4.22 -20.98 6.84
C SER A 57 3.34 -21.91 7.65
N VAL A 58 2.88 -22.98 7.00
CA VAL A 58 2.05 -24.01 7.63
C VAL A 58 2.40 -25.38 7.06
N THR A 59 2.40 -26.38 7.93
CA THR A 59 2.52 -27.78 7.57
C THR A 59 1.20 -28.47 7.89
N VAL A 60 0.67 -29.24 6.94
CA VAL A 60 -0.64 -29.88 7.04
C VAL A 60 -0.56 -31.33 6.60
N CYS A 61 -1.44 -32.19 7.10
CA CYS A 61 -1.58 -33.52 6.52
C CYS A 61 -2.51 -33.45 5.30
N ASP A 62 -2.35 -34.38 4.37
CA ASP A 62 -3.19 -34.52 3.17
C ASP A 62 -4.65 -34.86 3.48
N ASP A 63 -4.93 -35.39 4.67
CA ASP A 63 -6.27 -35.67 5.19
C ASP A 63 -6.86 -34.56 6.08
N SER A 64 -6.15 -33.44 6.23
CA SER A 64 -6.60 -32.32 7.05
C SER A 64 -7.75 -31.55 6.39
N ALA A 65 -8.60 -30.93 7.22
CA ALA A 65 -9.65 -30.05 6.72
C ALA A 65 -9.06 -28.80 6.03
N PRO A 66 -9.77 -28.20 5.06
CA PRO A 66 -9.36 -26.95 4.44
C PRO A 66 -9.13 -25.84 5.48
N LEU A 67 -8.11 -25.01 5.25
CA LEU A 67 -7.71 -23.95 6.17
C LEU A 67 -7.68 -22.57 5.50
N PRO A 68 -7.98 -21.50 6.25
CA PRO A 68 -7.90 -20.14 5.74
C PRO A 68 -6.44 -19.67 5.65
N LEU A 69 -5.98 -19.36 4.43
CA LEU A 69 -4.63 -18.86 4.16
C LEU A 69 -4.38 -17.50 4.83
N PHE A 70 -5.39 -16.62 4.84
CA PHE A 70 -5.29 -15.30 5.46
C PHE A 70 -4.98 -15.36 6.96
N ALA A 71 -5.45 -16.40 7.66
CA ALA A 71 -5.14 -16.59 9.08
C ALA A 71 -3.71 -17.08 9.33
N GLN A 72 -3.00 -17.52 8.29
CA GLN A 72 -1.60 -17.94 8.37
C GLN A 72 -0.62 -16.79 8.12
N LEU A 73 -1.10 -15.63 7.67
CA LEU A 73 -0.29 -14.42 7.53
C LEU A 73 0.03 -13.83 8.91
N GLY A 74 1.24 -13.29 9.07
CA GLY A 74 1.64 -12.57 10.27
C GLY A 74 1.26 -11.08 10.24
N GLY A 75 1.37 -10.42 11.40
CA GLY A 75 1.14 -8.97 11.52
C GLY A 75 -0.32 -8.56 11.48
N THR A 76 -0.62 -7.44 10.81
CA THR A 76 -1.97 -6.88 10.67
C THR A 76 -2.30 -6.67 9.18
N PRO A 77 -2.46 -7.76 8.40
CA PRO A 77 -2.73 -7.66 6.97
C PRO A 77 -4.07 -6.94 6.70
N ASP A 78 -4.08 -6.09 5.69
CA ASP A 78 -5.30 -5.46 5.17
C ASP A 78 -6.17 -6.52 4.50
N ALA A 79 -7.48 -6.47 4.76
CA ALA A 79 -8.45 -7.35 4.11
C ALA A 79 -8.76 -6.87 2.68
N GLY A 80 -9.24 -7.78 1.83
CA GLY A 80 -9.71 -7.47 0.48
C GLY A 80 -8.66 -7.62 -0.63
N GLY A 81 -7.48 -8.16 -0.31
CA GLY A 81 -6.50 -8.61 -1.29
C GLY A 81 -6.92 -9.90 -2.02
N THR A 82 -6.12 -10.30 -3.00
CA THR A 82 -6.35 -11.47 -3.85
C THR A 82 -5.28 -12.53 -3.63
N TRP A 83 -5.66 -13.80 -3.78
CA TRP A 83 -4.75 -14.93 -3.66
C TRP A 83 -4.34 -15.49 -5.03
N THR A 84 -3.10 -15.92 -5.11
CA THR A 84 -2.53 -16.64 -6.26
C THR A 84 -1.88 -17.93 -5.76
N ASP A 85 -2.12 -19.04 -6.46
CA ASP A 85 -1.53 -20.35 -6.16
C ASP A 85 -0.03 -20.40 -6.55
N PRO A 86 0.70 -21.47 -6.16
CA PRO A 86 2.11 -21.65 -6.51
C PRO A 86 2.41 -21.73 -8.01
N ASN A 87 1.40 -21.96 -8.84
CA ASN A 87 1.51 -22.04 -10.30
C ASN A 87 1.20 -20.71 -10.98
N GLY A 88 0.83 -19.66 -10.23
CA GLY A 88 0.49 -18.35 -10.75
C GLY A 88 -0.98 -18.17 -11.13
N ASN A 89 -1.87 -19.10 -10.80
CA ASN A 89 -3.31 -18.98 -11.07
C ASN A 89 -4.02 -18.27 -9.91
N ALA A 90 -5.12 -17.57 -10.22
CA ALA A 90 -5.99 -17.01 -9.19
C ALA A 90 -6.53 -18.14 -8.28
N HIS A 91 -6.47 -17.91 -6.97
CA HIS A 91 -6.89 -18.86 -5.96
C HIS A 91 -7.83 -18.21 -4.93
N GLY A 92 -8.54 -19.03 -4.16
CA GLY A 92 -9.36 -18.56 -3.06
C GLY A 92 -8.53 -18.25 -1.81
N GLY A 93 -9.18 -17.79 -0.75
CA GLY A 93 -8.51 -17.60 0.54
C GLY A 93 -8.42 -18.87 1.41
N SER A 94 -8.80 -20.03 0.86
CA SER A 94 -8.87 -21.31 1.58
C SER A 94 -8.04 -22.35 0.84
N PHE A 95 -7.10 -22.98 1.53
CA PHE A 95 -6.29 -24.08 1.03
C PHE A 95 -6.94 -25.42 1.39
N ASP A 96 -7.13 -26.30 0.41
CA ASP A 96 -7.62 -27.67 0.59
C ASP A 96 -6.48 -28.69 0.39
N PRO A 97 -5.95 -29.32 1.46
CA PRO A 97 -4.85 -30.29 1.36
C PRO A 97 -5.10 -31.47 0.42
N ALA A 98 -6.36 -31.81 0.14
CA ALA A 98 -6.70 -32.94 -0.72
C ALA A 98 -6.59 -32.61 -2.23
N THR A 99 -6.62 -31.33 -2.61
CA THR A 99 -6.70 -30.92 -4.02
C THR A 99 -5.70 -29.83 -4.43
N ASP A 100 -5.30 -28.98 -3.49
CA ASP A 100 -4.44 -27.84 -3.76
C ASP A 100 -2.95 -28.22 -3.71
N PRO A 101 -2.12 -27.72 -4.64
CA PRO A 101 -0.69 -28.01 -4.66
C PRO A 101 0.05 -27.36 -3.49
N VAL A 102 0.95 -28.09 -2.85
CA VAL A 102 1.89 -27.48 -1.88
C VAL A 102 2.76 -26.42 -2.56
N GLY A 103 3.17 -25.41 -1.78
CA GLY A 103 4.03 -24.34 -2.25
C GLY A 103 3.66 -22.97 -1.69
N ALA A 104 4.13 -21.93 -2.38
CA ALA A 104 3.94 -20.54 -2.00
C ALA A 104 2.62 -19.98 -2.53
N TYR A 105 1.67 -19.69 -1.63
CA TYR A 105 0.45 -18.96 -1.93
C TYR A 105 0.67 -17.47 -1.69
N THR A 106 0.42 -16.63 -2.68
CA THR A 106 0.69 -15.19 -2.59
C THR A 106 -0.59 -14.40 -2.37
N TYR A 107 -0.62 -13.58 -1.31
CA TYR A 107 -1.64 -12.59 -1.05
C TYR A 107 -1.17 -11.22 -1.55
N LEU A 108 -1.95 -10.58 -2.42
CA LEU A 108 -1.66 -9.28 -2.99
C LEU A 108 -2.72 -8.27 -2.57
N VAL A 109 -2.30 -7.16 -1.94
CA VAL A 109 -3.17 -6.01 -1.67
C VAL A 109 -2.86 -4.92 -2.68
N ALA A 110 -3.85 -4.59 -3.51
CA ALA A 110 -3.70 -3.57 -4.54
C ALA A 110 -3.68 -2.16 -3.92
N ALA A 111 -2.70 -1.34 -4.33
CA ALA A 111 -2.65 0.07 -4.00
C ALA A 111 -3.03 0.94 -5.21
N LEU A 112 -3.55 2.13 -4.95
CA LEU A 112 -3.71 3.17 -5.98
C LEU A 112 -2.44 4.02 -6.04
N ALA A 113 -2.07 4.43 -7.26
CA ALA A 113 -0.93 5.32 -7.47
C ALA A 113 -1.07 6.60 -6.59
N PRO A 114 0.02 7.09 -5.98
CA PRO A 114 1.43 6.73 -6.22
C PRO A 114 1.96 5.52 -5.43
N CYS A 115 1.17 4.91 -4.56
CA CYS A 115 1.63 3.78 -3.76
C CYS A 115 1.78 2.52 -4.61
N SER A 116 2.79 1.70 -4.29
CA SER A 116 2.92 0.35 -4.84
C SER A 116 2.04 -0.64 -4.08
N PRO A 117 1.51 -1.68 -4.73
CA PRO A 117 0.84 -2.77 -4.03
C PRO A 117 1.84 -3.46 -3.11
N ASP A 118 1.30 -4.13 -2.10
CA ASP A 118 2.09 -4.94 -1.16
C ASP A 118 1.68 -6.41 -1.27
N GLN A 119 2.60 -7.32 -0.95
CA GLN A 119 2.35 -8.75 -1.01
C GLN A 119 3.02 -9.52 0.13
N ALA A 120 2.38 -10.61 0.53
CA ALA A 120 2.91 -11.57 1.49
C ALA A 120 2.64 -13.00 1.01
N THR A 121 3.42 -13.95 1.47
CA THR A 121 3.35 -15.35 1.05
C THR A 121 3.06 -16.28 2.21
N VAL A 122 2.18 -17.26 1.99
CA VAL A 122 2.01 -18.42 2.88
C VAL A 122 2.64 -19.63 2.21
N THR A 123 3.69 -20.17 2.82
CA THR A 123 4.32 -21.42 2.34
C THR A 123 3.62 -22.62 2.97
N VAL A 124 3.01 -23.46 2.15
CA VAL A 124 2.34 -24.69 2.57
C VAL A 124 3.21 -25.91 2.26
N SER A 125 3.31 -26.83 3.22
CA SER A 125 4.04 -28.10 3.12
C SER A 125 3.23 -29.26 3.72
N LEU A 126 3.56 -30.49 3.33
CA LEU A 126 3.04 -31.73 3.92
C LEU A 126 4.03 -32.32 4.93
#